data_AF-A0A0V1FUN8-F1
#
_entry.id   AF-A0A0V1FUN8-F1
#
_cell.length_a   1.000
_cell.length_b   1.000
_cell.length_c   1.000
_cell.angle_alpha   90.00
_cell.angle_beta   90.00
_cell.angle_gamma   90.00
#
_symmetry.space_group_name_H-M   'P 1'
#
loop_
_entity.id
_entity.type
_entity.pdbx_description
1 polymer ?
#
loop_
_entity_poly.entity_id
_entity_poly.type
_entity_poly.pdbx_seq_one_letter_code
_entity_poly.pdbx_strand_id
1 'polypeptide(L)'
;MKRTGCCGVKKQKMSNSFPSCIAPDCGNSTNASTKLSNGSAYDAKSNFHGDEGNRVITKDMVVFCFDVLHHFLHGNEPPKQPVFVNKEFPLFVTWEVGKEKRLRGCIGTFASTNLHQGLREYALASAFKDNRFEPISTEEFCHLHCSVSLLMNFEVADDYLDWEIGIHGIRIEFQSDRGVKRAATYLPEVAVDQGWNHVQTIDSLLRKGGFKGHISQEIRRSVYLVRFRSEKLTVSYSEYCELKNSRQQEADYSRKDDLPTTSKKSNRIKATITVASYDSQKTDADLNKHQNYGKSKNYNEQTHNTRSSSGRRCE
;
A
#
# COMPACT_ATOMS: atom_id res chain seq x y z
N MET A 1 32.13 -46.46 -11.91
CA MET A 1 31.28 -45.70 -12.86
C MET A 1 30.98 -44.34 -12.23
N LYS A 2 31.53 -43.24 -12.78
CA LYS A 2 30.80 -42.12 -13.43
C LYS A 2 29.68 -41.53 -12.54
N ARG A 3 29.51 -40.23 -12.28
CA ARG A 3 30.15 -38.94 -12.64
C ARG A 3 29.37 -37.86 -11.83
N THR A 4 30.04 -36.78 -11.41
CA THR A 4 29.62 -35.34 -11.37
C THR A 4 28.12 -34.96 -11.37
N GLY A 5 27.65 -33.91 -10.68
CA GLY A 5 28.37 -32.69 -10.31
C GLY A 5 27.52 -31.62 -9.60
N CYS A 6 28.22 -30.51 -9.36
CA CYS A 6 27.85 -29.29 -8.64
C CYS A 6 27.18 -28.27 -9.59
N CYS A 7 26.24 -27.45 -9.09
CA CYS A 7 25.88 -26.17 -9.70
C CYS A 7 25.51 -25.15 -8.62
N GLY A 8 26.30 -24.07 -8.55
CA GLY A 8 26.05 -22.90 -7.71
C GLY A 8 25.00 -21.98 -8.30
N VAL A 9 24.31 -21.24 -7.43
CA VAL A 9 23.35 -20.22 -7.82
C VAL A 9 24.05 -18.86 -7.81
N LYS A 10 24.19 -18.29 -9.02
CA LYS A 10 24.67 -16.92 -9.24
C LYS A 10 23.60 -15.93 -8.78
N LYS A 11 24.01 -14.91 -8.02
CA LYS A 11 23.26 -13.66 -7.84
C LYS A 11 23.08 -12.99 -9.21
N GLN A 12 21.83 -12.85 -9.64
CA GLN A 12 21.47 -11.95 -10.74
C GLN A 12 20.80 -10.70 -10.18
N LYS A 13 21.42 -9.57 -10.48
CA LYS A 13 20.89 -8.21 -10.33
C LYS A 13 19.83 -8.03 -11.40
N MET A 14 18.56 -8.12 -11.05
CA MET A 14 17.45 -7.84 -11.97
C MET A 14 16.98 -6.40 -11.80
N SER A 15 16.85 -5.74 -12.95
CA SER A 15 16.35 -4.38 -13.13
C SER A 15 14.90 -4.26 -12.66
N ASN A 16 14.57 -3.15 -11.99
CA ASN A 16 13.20 -2.75 -11.71
C ASN A 16 12.46 -2.47 -13.02
N SER A 17 11.75 -3.46 -13.54
CA SER A 17 10.77 -3.30 -14.61
C SER A 17 9.45 -3.90 -14.14
N PHE A 18 8.43 -3.06 -14.01
CA PHE A 18 7.06 -3.50 -13.73
C PHE A 18 6.59 -4.42 -14.88
N PRO A 19 6.01 -5.60 -14.60
CA PRO A 19 5.42 -6.42 -15.64
C PRO A 19 4.18 -5.72 -16.23
N SER A 20 4.22 -5.48 -17.54
CA SER A 20 3.09 -4.99 -18.33
C SER A 20 2.04 -6.10 -18.43
N CYS A 21 0.94 -6.01 -17.67
CA CYS A 21 -0.25 -6.80 -17.96
C CYS A 21 -1.04 -6.11 -19.08
N ILE A 22 -1.31 -6.85 -20.15
CA ILE A 22 -2.01 -6.37 -21.35
C ILE A 22 -3.50 -6.27 -21.01
N ALA A 23 -4.04 -5.05 -21.03
CA ALA A 23 -5.49 -4.82 -20.97
C ALA A 23 -6.13 -5.17 -22.32
N PRO A 24 -7.35 -5.74 -22.35
CA PRO A 24 -8.07 -5.97 -23.60
C PRO A 24 -8.68 -4.68 -24.16
N ASP A 25 -8.52 -4.56 -25.47
CA ASP A 25 -8.85 -3.46 -26.38
C ASP A 25 -10.34 -3.04 -26.33
N CYS A 26 -10.61 -1.74 -26.22
CA CYS A 26 -11.96 -1.18 -26.34
C CYS A 26 -12.10 -0.37 -27.64
N GLY A 27 -13.08 -0.79 -28.45
CA GLY A 27 -13.33 -0.30 -29.81
C GLY A 27 -13.76 1.16 -29.92
N ASN A 28 -13.38 1.72 -31.06
CA ASN A 28 -13.42 3.13 -31.47
C ASN A 28 -14.79 3.53 -32.05
N SER A 29 -15.24 4.78 -31.82
CA SER A 29 -16.23 5.45 -32.70
C SER A 29 -16.11 6.98 -32.69
N THR A 30 -15.52 7.49 -33.77
CA THR A 30 -15.87 8.68 -34.59
C THR A 30 -16.09 10.09 -34.00
N ASN A 31 -15.08 10.94 -34.23
CA ASN A 31 -15.06 12.31 -34.81
C ASN A 31 -16.28 13.26 -34.76
N ALA A 32 -16.02 14.48 -34.27
CA ALA A 32 -16.46 15.74 -34.91
C ALA A 32 -15.51 16.92 -34.57
N SER A 33 -15.10 17.65 -35.61
CA SER A 33 -14.16 18.79 -35.58
C SER A 33 -14.85 20.13 -35.31
N THR A 34 -14.18 21.06 -34.61
CA THR A 34 -14.25 22.50 -34.96
C THR A 34 -12.99 23.27 -34.55
N LYS A 35 -12.73 24.37 -35.27
CA LYS A 35 -11.45 25.06 -35.49
C LYS A 35 -11.03 26.08 -34.42
N LEU A 36 -9.71 26.11 -34.19
CA LEU A 36 -8.74 27.20 -33.98
C LEU A 36 -9.22 28.66 -33.82
N SER A 37 -8.65 29.35 -32.82
CA SER A 37 -8.05 30.70 -32.98
C SER A 37 -6.85 30.89 -32.03
N ASN A 38 -5.83 31.59 -32.52
CA ASN A 38 -4.49 31.82 -31.93
C ASN A 38 -4.46 33.02 -30.96
N GLY A 39 -3.52 33.03 -29.98
CA GLY A 39 -3.05 34.29 -29.40
C GLY A 39 -2.23 34.22 -28.09
N SER A 40 -0.91 34.04 -28.24
CA SER A 40 0.23 34.55 -27.44
C SER A 40 0.50 34.12 -25.98
N ALA A 41 1.76 33.71 -25.80
CA ALA A 41 2.51 33.40 -24.58
C ALA A 41 2.62 34.57 -23.60
N TYR A 42 2.60 34.34 -22.28
CA TYR A 42 3.76 34.17 -21.39
C TYR A 42 3.29 33.85 -19.95
N ASP A 43 4.22 33.36 -19.12
CA ASP A 43 4.15 33.04 -17.68
C ASP A 43 3.71 31.65 -17.21
N ALA A 44 4.76 30.91 -16.84
CA ALA A 44 4.77 29.70 -16.06
C ALA A 44 4.32 29.96 -14.62
N LYS A 45 3.36 29.16 -14.16
CA LYS A 45 3.36 28.47 -12.85
C LYS A 45 2.20 27.49 -12.83
N SER A 46 2.55 26.23 -12.60
CA SER A 46 1.68 25.09 -12.39
C SER A 46 0.60 25.39 -11.34
N ASN A 47 -0.66 25.39 -11.74
CA ASN A 47 -1.80 25.20 -10.86
C ASN A 47 -2.83 24.36 -11.62
N PHE A 48 -2.83 23.05 -11.40
CA PHE A 48 -4.01 22.24 -11.67
C PHE A 48 -5.06 22.64 -10.63
N HIS A 49 -6.03 23.45 -11.06
CA HIS A 49 -7.19 23.79 -10.26
C HIS A 49 -8.30 22.76 -10.47
N GLY A 50 -8.62 22.08 -9.37
CA GLY A 50 -9.82 21.30 -9.15
C GLY A 50 -10.02 21.07 -7.65
N ASP A 51 -10.32 22.14 -6.91
CA ASP A 51 -10.98 22.11 -5.59
C ASP A 51 -10.42 21.13 -4.51
N GLU A 52 -9.11 21.20 -4.20
CA GLU A 52 -8.47 20.43 -3.10
C GLU A 52 -8.20 21.29 -1.84
N GLY A 53 -9.10 22.22 -1.52
CA GLY A 53 -8.97 23.03 -0.31
C GLY A 53 -9.45 22.27 0.92
N ASN A 54 -8.56 21.54 1.61
CA ASN A 54 -8.70 20.98 2.97
C ASN A 54 -8.96 19.47 3.14
N ARG A 55 -8.78 18.62 2.12
CA ARG A 55 -8.80 17.16 2.32
C ARG A 55 -7.48 16.68 2.92
N VAL A 56 -7.56 15.82 3.93
CA VAL A 56 -6.37 15.17 4.51
C VAL A 56 -5.97 13.95 3.68
N ILE A 57 -6.96 13.22 3.16
CA ILE A 57 -6.71 12.04 2.34
C ILE A 57 -6.10 12.43 0.99
N THR A 58 -5.12 11.66 0.53
CA THR A 58 -4.44 11.90 -0.76
C THR A 58 -4.27 10.60 -1.54
N LYS A 59 -4.10 10.69 -2.87
CA LYS A 59 -3.80 9.52 -3.71
C LYS A 59 -2.52 8.80 -3.27
N ASP A 60 -1.54 9.54 -2.75
CA ASP A 60 -0.27 9.00 -2.25
C ASP A 60 -0.46 7.98 -1.13
N MET A 61 -1.46 8.18 -0.27
CA MET A 61 -1.78 7.23 0.79
C MET A 61 -2.25 5.89 0.22
N VAL A 62 -3.08 5.92 -0.82
CA VAL A 62 -3.60 4.71 -1.48
C VAL A 62 -2.53 4.03 -2.32
N VAL A 63 -1.70 4.81 -3.04
CA VAL A 63 -0.51 4.30 -3.76
C VAL A 63 0.45 3.61 -2.80
N PHE A 64 0.65 4.17 -1.60
CA PHE A 64 1.48 3.54 -0.57
C PHE A 64 0.92 2.20 -0.10
N CYS A 65 -0.40 2.05 0.04
CA CYS A 65 -1.01 0.75 0.33
C CYS A 65 -0.75 -0.28 -0.78
N PHE A 66 -0.85 0.11 -2.06
CA PHE A 66 -0.47 -0.74 -3.20
C PHE A 66 1.01 -1.11 -3.17
N ASP A 67 1.90 -0.15 -2.88
CA ASP A 67 3.33 -0.41 -2.73
C ASP A 67 3.59 -1.44 -1.64
N VAL A 68 2.97 -1.29 -0.48
CA VAL A 68 3.13 -2.24 0.64
C VAL A 68 2.69 -3.64 0.23
N LEU A 69 1.52 -3.78 -0.41
CA LEU A 69 1.03 -5.07 -0.87
C LEU A 69 1.93 -5.69 -1.96
N HIS A 70 2.35 -4.90 -2.95
CA HIS A 70 3.25 -5.34 -4.01
C HIS A 70 4.58 -5.87 -3.45
N HIS A 71 5.23 -5.13 -2.56
CA HIS A 71 6.50 -5.57 -1.98
C HIS A 71 6.33 -6.87 -1.19
N PHE A 72 5.23 -7.01 -0.45
CA PHE A 72 4.94 -8.23 0.30
C PHE A 72 4.71 -9.44 -0.61
N LEU A 73 3.87 -9.31 -1.65
CA LEU A 73 3.57 -10.39 -2.60
C LEU A 73 4.80 -10.88 -3.38
N HIS A 74 5.78 -10.00 -3.60
CA HIS A 74 7.00 -10.32 -4.34
C HIS A 74 8.22 -10.62 -3.44
N GLY A 75 8.05 -10.67 -2.11
CA GLY A 75 9.14 -10.95 -1.18
C GLY A 75 10.24 -9.88 -1.17
N ASN A 76 9.89 -8.64 -1.52
CA ASN A 76 10.79 -7.50 -1.49
C ASN A 76 10.85 -6.87 -0.09
N GLU A 77 11.91 -6.11 0.18
CA GLU A 77 11.98 -5.26 1.36
C GLU A 77 10.80 -4.28 1.42
N PRO A 78 10.25 -3.95 2.61
CA PRO A 78 9.14 -3.02 2.72
C PRO A 78 9.44 -1.68 2.05
N PRO A 79 8.44 -1.01 1.44
CA PRO A 79 8.66 0.29 0.83
C PRO A 79 9.14 1.30 1.87
N LYS A 80 9.97 2.23 1.41
CA LYS A 80 10.49 3.36 2.20
C LYS A 80 9.36 4.13 2.88
N GLN A 81 9.70 4.91 3.90
CA GLN A 81 8.72 5.78 4.55
C GLN A 81 8.09 6.73 3.52
N PRO A 82 6.77 6.89 3.54
CA PRO A 82 6.10 7.80 2.64
C PRO A 82 6.38 9.27 3.00
N VAL A 83 6.24 10.15 2.03
CA VAL A 83 6.55 11.59 2.17
C VAL A 83 5.34 12.46 2.53
N PHE A 84 4.14 11.87 2.60
CA PHE A 84 2.92 12.57 3.00
C PHE A 84 2.82 12.75 4.53
N VAL A 85 1.86 13.56 4.96
CA VAL A 85 1.62 13.88 6.38
C VAL A 85 1.46 12.63 7.27
N ASN A 86 2.14 12.59 8.40
CA ASN A 86 2.04 11.50 9.38
C ASN A 86 1.25 11.92 10.63
N LYS A 87 0.00 12.35 10.43
CA LYS A 87 -0.93 12.64 11.53
C LYS A 87 -1.62 11.36 12.00
N GLU A 88 -2.29 11.42 13.15
CA GLU A 88 -3.02 10.28 13.69
C GLU A 88 -4.49 10.32 13.30
N PHE A 89 -5.00 9.20 12.77
CA PHE A 89 -6.40 9.04 12.42
C PHE A 89 -6.86 7.60 12.70
N PRO A 90 -8.10 7.39 13.12
CA PRO A 90 -8.76 6.10 12.91
C PRO A 90 -8.95 5.90 11.41
N LEU A 91 -8.64 4.71 10.90
CA LEU A 91 -8.61 4.46 9.46
C LEU A 91 -8.98 3.04 9.09
N PHE A 92 -9.44 2.86 7.86
CA PHE A 92 -9.71 1.57 7.24
C PHE A 92 -9.02 1.48 5.88
N VAL A 93 -8.49 0.30 5.58
CA VAL A 93 -8.03 -0.05 4.22
C VAL A 93 -8.94 -1.15 3.69
N THR A 94 -9.42 -0.94 2.47
CA THR A 94 -10.33 -1.85 1.79
C THR A 94 -9.76 -2.24 0.44
N TRP A 95 -9.76 -3.54 0.16
CA TRP A 95 -9.47 -4.11 -1.14
C TRP A 95 -10.78 -4.55 -1.79
N GLU A 96 -10.94 -4.23 -3.06
CA GLU A 96 -12.02 -4.69 -3.93
C GLU A 96 -11.41 -5.30 -5.19
N VAL A 97 -12.09 -6.25 -5.82
CA VAL A 97 -11.56 -6.97 -6.99
C VAL A 97 -12.53 -6.95 -8.17
N GLY A 98 -11.96 -6.81 -9.37
CA GLY A 98 -12.69 -6.87 -10.63
C GLY A 98 -13.50 -5.62 -10.95
N LYS A 99 -14.22 -5.67 -12.08
CA LYS A 99 -14.97 -4.52 -12.63
C LYS A 99 -16.15 -4.09 -11.75
N GLU A 100 -16.76 -5.05 -11.07
CA GLU A 100 -17.89 -4.82 -10.15
C GLU A 100 -17.46 -4.38 -8.75
N LYS A 101 -16.14 -4.21 -8.51
CA LYS A 101 -15.57 -3.81 -7.21
C LYS A 101 -16.08 -4.66 -6.05
N ARG A 102 -16.08 -5.98 -6.22
CA ARG A 102 -16.52 -6.89 -5.16
C ARG A 102 -15.54 -6.82 -3.99
N LEU A 103 -16.07 -6.67 -2.77
CA LEU A 103 -15.27 -6.61 -1.55
C LEU A 103 -14.34 -7.83 -1.46
N ARG A 104 -13.04 -7.57 -1.29
CA ARG A 104 -11.98 -8.58 -1.22
C ARG A 104 -11.25 -8.62 0.11
N GLY A 105 -11.40 -7.57 0.92
CA GLY A 105 -10.97 -7.51 2.31
C GLY A 105 -11.11 -6.09 2.86
N CYS A 106 -11.44 -5.92 4.13
CA CYS A 106 -11.54 -4.61 4.76
C CYS A 106 -11.22 -4.72 6.25
N ILE A 107 -10.12 -4.08 6.67
CA ILE A 107 -9.68 -4.05 8.06
C ILE A 107 -9.16 -2.65 8.38
N GLY A 108 -9.39 -2.24 9.62
CA GLY A 108 -9.02 -0.92 10.11
C GLY A 108 -9.18 -0.82 11.62
N THR A 109 -9.18 0.41 12.12
CA THR A 109 -9.27 0.70 13.55
C THR A 109 -10.06 1.97 13.82
N PHE A 110 -10.74 1.97 14.98
CA PHE A 110 -11.35 3.16 15.57
C PHE A 110 -10.41 3.91 16.52
N ALA A 111 -9.25 3.33 16.86
CA ALA A 111 -8.22 4.02 17.61
C ALA A 111 -7.38 4.87 16.66
N SER A 112 -7.03 6.08 17.09
CA SER A 112 -6.11 6.94 16.34
C SER A 112 -4.75 6.24 16.19
N THR A 113 -4.26 6.18 14.95
CA THR A 113 -2.94 5.64 14.63
C THR A 113 -2.23 6.53 13.63
N ASN A 114 -0.90 6.60 13.72
CA ASN A 114 -0.07 7.34 12.78
C ASN A 114 -0.27 6.80 11.36
N LEU A 115 -0.60 7.67 10.39
CA LEU A 115 -0.93 7.28 9.02
C LEU A 115 0.11 6.36 8.39
N HIS A 116 1.40 6.62 8.56
CA HIS A 116 2.46 5.81 7.96
C HIS A 116 2.45 4.36 8.46
N GLN A 117 2.28 4.18 9.78
CA GLN A 117 2.21 2.87 10.40
C GLN A 117 0.88 2.20 10.08
N GLY A 118 -0.22 2.90 10.32
CA GLY A 118 -1.58 2.38 10.15
C GLY A 118 -1.85 1.95 8.71
N LEU A 119 -1.50 2.76 7.70
CA LEU A 119 -1.71 2.38 6.30
C LEU A 119 -0.89 1.14 5.91
N ARG A 120 0.34 1.01 6.41
CA ARG A 120 1.18 -0.17 6.16
C ARG A 120 0.58 -1.42 6.79
N GLU A 121 0.21 -1.33 8.07
CA GLU A 121 -0.35 -2.44 8.83
C GLU A 121 -1.69 -2.88 8.25
N TYR A 122 -2.61 -1.94 8.03
CA TYR A 122 -3.96 -2.23 7.59
C TYR A 122 -4.06 -2.58 6.11
N ALA A 123 -3.11 -2.15 5.26
CA ALA A 123 -3.01 -2.67 3.88
C ALA A 123 -2.75 -4.19 3.86
N LEU A 124 -1.82 -4.67 4.69
CA LEU A 124 -1.54 -6.11 4.79
C LEU A 124 -2.63 -6.86 5.56
N ALA A 125 -3.13 -6.28 6.66
CA ALA A 125 -4.17 -6.93 7.44
C ALA A 125 -5.46 -7.11 6.64
N SER A 126 -5.87 -6.10 5.86
CA SER A 126 -7.05 -6.23 4.98
C SER A 126 -6.83 -7.21 3.83
N ALA A 127 -5.61 -7.41 3.35
CA ALA A 127 -5.30 -8.36 2.29
C ALA A 127 -5.20 -9.82 2.77
N PHE A 128 -4.81 -10.05 4.04
CA PHE A 128 -4.37 -11.37 4.52
C PHE A 128 -5.00 -11.85 5.82
N LYS A 129 -5.64 -10.97 6.60
CA LYS A 129 -6.16 -11.27 7.94
C LYS A 129 -7.68 -11.06 8.06
N ASP A 130 -8.36 -10.74 6.98
CA ASP A 130 -9.82 -10.70 6.94
C ASP A 130 -10.37 -12.12 6.73
N ASN A 131 -10.73 -12.80 7.82
CA ASN A 131 -11.16 -14.20 7.83
C ASN A 131 -12.41 -14.52 6.99
N ARG A 132 -13.06 -13.51 6.40
CA ARG A 132 -14.17 -13.70 5.45
C ARG A 132 -13.69 -14.10 4.05
N PHE A 133 -12.40 -13.92 3.77
CA PHE A 133 -11.81 -14.13 2.45
C PHE A 133 -10.46 -14.85 2.55
N GLU A 134 -10.10 -15.60 1.52
CA GLU A 134 -8.75 -16.16 1.40
C GLU A 134 -7.71 -15.04 1.23
N PRO A 135 -6.44 -15.23 1.63
CA PRO A 135 -5.33 -14.32 1.31
C PRO A 135 -5.33 -13.86 -0.16
N ILE A 136 -5.13 -12.56 -0.43
CA ILE A 136 -5.00 -12.03 -1.80
C ILE A 136 -3.78 -12.65 -2.50
N SER A 137 -3.97 -13.16 -3.72
CA SER A 137 -2.86 -13.74 -4.50
C SER A 137 -2.15 -12.71 -5.40
N THR A 138 -0.97 -13.07 -5.89
CA THR A 138 -0.20 -12.25 -6.84
C THR A 138 -0.95 -12.03 -8.15
N GLU A 139 -1.73 -13.01 -8.60
CA GLU A 139 -2.54 -12.95 -9.83
C GLU A 139 -3.74 -12.00 -9.68
N GLU A 140 -4.28 -11.86 -8.47
CA GLU A 140 -5.37 -10.93 -8.18
C GLU A 140 -4.91 -9.47 -8.20
N PHE A 141 -3.62 -9.21 -7.95
CA PHE A 141 -3.07 -7.87 -7.72
C PHE A 141 -3.42 -6.85 -8.81
N CYS A 142 -3.33 -7.25 -10.09
CA CYS A 142 -3.62 -6.37 -11.23
C CYS A 142 -5.12 -6.09 -11.44
N HIS A 143 -5.99 -6.73 -10.67
CA HIS A 143 -7.45 -6.57 -10.73
C HIS A 143 -8.02 -5.83 -9.51
N LEU A 144 -7.15 -5.35 -8.62
CA LEU A 144 -7.56 -4.72 -7.37
C LEU A 144 -7.91 -3.25 -7.53
N HIS A 145 -8.80 -2.81 -6.64
CA HIS A 145 -8.98 -1.42 -6.25
C HIS A 145 -8.67 -1.33 -4.76
N CYS A 146 -7.95 -0.27 -4.39
CA CYS A 146 -7.66 0.02 -2.99
C CYS A 146 -8.43 1.26 -2.58
N SER A 147 -9.11 1.20 -1.44
CA SER A 147 -9.73 2.37 -0.80
C SER A 147 -9.12 2.61 0.57
N VAL A 148 -8.74 3.85 0.85
CA VAL A 148 -8.40 4.32 2.19
C VAL A 148 -9.57 5.17 2.70
N SER A 149 -9.99 4.94 3.93
CA SER A 149 -11.01 5.74 4.62
C SER A 149 -10.43 6.28 5.92
N LEU A 150 -10.34 7.61 6.06
CA LEU A 150 -9.97 8.30 7.30
C LEU A 150 -11.23 8.72 8.04
N LEU A 151 -11.39 8.30 9.29
CA LEU A 151 -12.56 8.62 10.09
C LEU A 151 -12.32 9.87 10.92
N MET A 152 -13.29 10.79 10.93
CA MET A 152 -13.14 12.12 11.50
C MET A 152 -14.45 12.60 12.14
N ASN A 153 -14.36 13.67 12.94
CA ASN A 153 -15.52 14.38 13.50
C ASN A 153 -16.47 13.45 14.27
N PHE A 154 -15.94 12.74 15.27
CA PHE A 154 -16.74 11.88 16.14
C PHE A 154 -17.57 12.74 17.11
N GLU A 155 -18.88 12.53 17.09
CA GLU A 155 -19.85 13.24 17.91
C GLU A 155 -20.80 12.24 18.56
N VAL A 156 -21.10 12.44 19.84
CA VAL A 156 -22.17 11.68 20.50
C VAL A 156 -23.49 12.21 19.96
N ALA A 157 -24.35 11.30 19.49
CA ALA A 157 -25.66 11.66 18.98
C ALA A 157 -26.69 11.77 20.12
N ASP A 158 -27.68 12.63 19.94
CA ASP A 158 -28.74 12.85 20.94
C ASP A 158 -29.66 11.64 21.10
N ASP A 159 -29.94 10.94 19.98
CA ASP A 159 -30.66 9.68 19.96
C ASP A 159 -30.21 8.77 18.80
N TYR A 160 -30.84 7.59 18.67
CA TYR A 160 -30.46 6.60 17.66
C TYR A 160 -30.81 6.99 16.20
N LEU A 161 -31.58 8.06 16.02
CA LEU A 161 -31.99 8.65 14.74
C LEU A 161 -31.17 9.91 14.38
N ASP A 162 -30.44 10.49 15.34
CA ASP A 162 -29.65 11.71 15.19
C ASP A 162 -28.35 11.52 14.37
N TRP A 163 -28.52 11.17 13.11
CA TRP A 163 -27.48 11.06 12.10
C TRP A 163 -28.08 11.15 10.70
N GLU A 164 -27.25 11.29 9.68
CA GLU A 164 -27.70 11.53 8.31
C GLU A 164 -27.17 10.42 7.40
N ILE A 165 -28.10 9.73 6.73
CA ILE A 165 -27.79 8.60 5.83
C ILE A 165 -26.94 9.11 4.66
N GLY A 166 -25.85 8.40 4.38
CA GLY A 166 -24.91 8.77 3.32
C GLY A 166 -23.89 9.83 3.69
N ILE A 167 -24.07 10.52 4.83
CA ILE A 167 -23.09 11.48 5.36
C ILE A 167 -22.34 10.90 6.56
N HIS A 168 -23.09 10.34 7.51
CA HIS A 168 -22.55 9.87 8.77
C HIS A 168 -22.35 8.35 8.78
N GLY A 169 -21.17 7.91 9.21
CA GLY A 169 -20.96 6.58 9.75
C GLY A 169 -21.40 6.57 11.21
N ILE A 170 -21.82 5.41 11.70
CA ILE A 170 -22.35 5.27 13.06
C ILE A 170 -21.72 4.08 13.77
N ARG A 171 -21.23 4.34 14.99
CA ARG A 171 -20.80 3.32 15.94
C ARG A 171 -21.81 3.29 17.08
N ILE A 172 -22.40 2.13 17.30
CA ILE A 172 -23.32 1.91 18.40
C ILE A 172 -22.66 1.08 19.49
N GLU A 173 -22.98 1.40 20.74
CA GLU A 173 -22.67 0.59 21.92
C GLU A 173 -23.97 0.22 22.63
N PHE A 174 -24.09 -1.05 22.99
CA PHE A 174 -25.32 -1.59 23.56
C PHE A 174 -25.02 -2.79 24.46
N GLN A 175 -26.00 -3.20 25.27
CA GLN A 175 -25.92 -4.43 26.03
C GLN A 175 -26.60 -5.56 25.25
N SER A 176 -25.93 -6.71 25.15
CA SER A 176 -26.56 -7.90 24.59
C SER A 176 -27.64 -8.43 25.54
N ASP A 177 -28.46 -9.34 25.03
CA ASP A 177 -29.43 -10.16 25.80
C ASP A 177 -28.82 -10.91 27.01
N ARG A 178 -27.50 -11.01 27.09
CA ARG A 178 -26.73 -11.64 28.19
C ARG A 178 -26.05 -10.62 29.10
N GLY A 179 -26.38 -9.34 28.99
CA GLY A 179 -25.78 -8.25 29.77
C GLY A 179 -24.35 -7.87 29.38
N VAL A 180 -23.81 -8.42 28.28
CA VAL A 180 -22.45 -8.14 27.83
C VAL A 180 -22.44 -6.89 26.95
N LYS A 181 -21.57 -5.92 27.25
CA LYS A 181 -21.37 -4.75 26.40
C LYS A 181 -20.81 -5.16 25.04
N ARG A 182 -21.44 -4.68 23.97
CA ARG A 182 -21.06 -4.91 22.58
C ARG A 182 -21.00 -3.57 21.85
N ALA A 183 -20.24 -3.56 20.76
CA ALA A 183 -20.22 -2.45 19.83
C ALA A 183 -20.29 -2.97 18.39
N ALA A 184 -20.89 -2.17 17.52
CA ALA A 184 -20.93 -2.43 16.09
C ALA A 184 -20.85 -1.11 15.33
N THR A 185 -20.25 -1.15 14.16
CA THR A 185 -20.07 0.04 13.32
C THR A 185 -20.46 -0.22 11.87
N TYR A 186 -21.03 0.80 11.25
CA TYR A 186 -21.12 0.95 9.81
C TYR A 186 -20.48 2.27 9.36
N LEU A 187 -19.87 2.21 8.18
CA LEU A 187 -19.34 3.39 7.46
C LEU A 187 -20.49 4.13 6.75
N PRO A 188 -20.31 5.41 6.36
CA PRO A 188 -21.38 6.24 5.79
C PRO A 188 -22.13 5.61 4.60
N GLU A 189 -21.44 4.84 3.76
CA GLU A 189 -22.02 4.26 2.55
C GLU A 189 -22.98 3.08 2.82
N VAL A 190 -22.83 2.37 3.94
CA VAL A 190 -23.48 1.06 4.11
C VAL A 190 -25.01 1.16 4.11
N ALA A 191 -25.58 2.17 4.77
CA ALA A 191 -27.03 2.33 4.79
C ALA A 191 -27.59 2.68 3.40
N VAL A 192 -26.86 3.49 2.63
CA VAL A 192 -27.22 3.87 1.26
C VAL A 192 -27.17 2.65 0.34
N ASP A 193 -26.07 1.89 0.37
CA ASP A 193 -25.88 0.72 -0.49
C ASP A 193 -26.93 -0.37 -0.26
N GLN A 194 -27.47 -0.45 0.97
CA GLN A 194 -28.52 -1.40 1.34
C GLN A 194 -29.94 -0.85 1.16
N GLY A 195 -30.10 0.44 0.88
CA GLY A 195 -31.41 1.11 0.85
C GLY A 195 -32.12 1.10 2.21
N TRP A 196 -31.36 1.13 3.31
CA TRP A 196 -31.91 1.11 4.67
C TRP A 196 -32.22 2.51 5.18
N ASN A 197 -33.35 2.64 5.87
CA ASN A 197 -33.62 3.80 6.72
C ASN A 197 -32.91 3.70 8.08
N HIS A 198 -33.05 4.72 8.93
CA HIS A 198 -32.40 4.74 10.25
C HIS A 198 -32.73 3.53 11.12
N VAL A 199 -34.02 3.16 11.21
CA VAL A 199 -34.48 2.04 12.04
C VAL A 199 -33.90 0.73 11.54
N GLN A 200 -33.96 0.48 10.23
CA GLN A 200 -33.41 -0.73 9.61
C GLN A 200 -31.89 -0.82 9.81
N THR A 201 -31.18 0.31 9.70
CA THR A 201 -29.73 0.36 9.91
C THR A 201 -29.36 0.02 11.34
N ILE A 202 -30.07 0.57 12.32
CA ILE A 202 -29.84 0.33 13.74
C ILE A 202 -30.16 -1.11 14.12
N ASP A 203 -31.28 -1.64 13.63
CA ASP A 203 -31.65 -3.05 13.85
C ASP A 203 -30.58 -3.98 13.26
N SER A 204 -30.11 -3.69 12.06
CA SER A 204 -29.03 -4.43 11.40
C SER A 204 -27.71 -4.36 12.19
N LEU A 205 -27.33 -3.19 12.71
CA LEU A 205 -26.16 -3.04 13.57
C LEU A 205 -26.26 -3.83 14.88
N LEU A 206 -27.41 -3.82 15.53
CA LEU A 206 -27.66 -4.62 16.72
C LEU A 206 -27.45 -6.10 16.42
N ARG A 207 -28.02 -6.60 15.30
CA ARG A 207 -27.80 -7.98 14.85
C ARG A 207 -26.33 -8.27 14.56
N LYS A 208 -25.64 -7.37 13.85
CA LYS A 208 -24.21 -7.47 13.54
C LYS A 208 -23.34 -7.53 14.80
N GLY A 209 -23.66 -6.74 15.82
CA GLY A 209 -22.99 -6.76 17.12
C GLY A 209 -23.40 -7.93 18.02
N GLY A 210 -24.26 -8.83 17.53
CA GLY A 210 -24.62 -10.09 18.19
C GLY A 210 -25.88 -10.05 19.06
N PHE A 211 -26.72 -9.02 18.96
CA PHE A 211 -28.01 -8.97 19.66
C PHE A 211 -28.99 -10.00 19.08
N LYS A 212 -29.44 -10.96 19.91
CA LYS A 212 -30.33 -12.05 19.46
C LYS A 212 -31.79 -11.87 19.89
N GLY A 213 -32.08 -10.99 20.83
CA GLY A 213 -33.43 -10.74 21.34
C GLY A 213 -34.39 -10.06 20.35
N HIS A 214 -35.60 -9.77 20.83
CA HIS A 214 -36.56 -8.92 20.14
C HIS A 214 -36.12 -7.45 20.23
N ILE A 215 -36.07 -6.74 19.09
CA ILE A 215 -35.63 -5.34 19.05
C ILE A 215 -36.85 -4.44 19.22
N SER A 216 -37.10 -4.01 20.46
CA SER A 216 -38.15 -3.05 20.79
C SER A 216 -37.67 -1.60 20.61
N GLN A 217 -38.62 -0.66 20.67
CA GLN A 217 -38.30 0.77 20.66
C GLN A 217 -37.44 1.19 21.86
N GLU A 218 -37.63 0.56 23.02
CA GLU A 218 -36.82 0.80 24.21
C GLU A 218 -35.38 0.38 24.00
N ILE A 219 -35.15 -0.79 23.38
CA ILE A 219 -33.80 -1.26 23.03
C ILE A 219 -33.12 -0.25 22.10
N ARG A 220 -33.80 0.23 21.05
CA ARG A 220 -33.23 1.25 20.14
C ARG A 220 -32.85 2.54 20.88
N ARG A 221 -33.73 3.01 21.78
CA ARG A 221 -33.46 4.21 22.61
C ARG A 221 -32.35 4.01 23.63
N SER A 222 -32.07 2.77 24.04
CA SER A 222 -30.99 2.46 24.99
C SER A 222 -29.60 2.44 24.34
N VAL A 223 -29.52 2.49 23.01
CA VAL A 223 -28.25 2.48 22.28
C VAL A 223 -27.50 3.78 22.51
N TYR A 224 -26.24 3.66 22.91
CA TYR A 224 -25.31 4.78 22.87
C TYR A 224 -24.74 4.89 21.44
N LEU A 225 -25.01 6.01 20.76
CA LEU A 225 -24.61 6.21 19.37
C LEU A 225 -23.56 7.32 19.27
N VAL A 226 -22.49 7.02 18.55
CA VAL A 226 -21.50 8.00 18.09
C VAL A 226 -21.56 8.06 16.58
N ARG A 227 -21.82 9.24 16.03
CA ARG A 227 -21.74 9.51 14.60
C ARG A 227 -20.38 10.08 14.23
N PHE A 228 -19.93 9.83 13.01
CA PHE A 228 -18.68 10.35 12.48
C PHE A 228 -18.77 10.55 10.97
N ARG A 229 -17.85 11.32 10.40
CA ARG A 229 -17.67 11.44 8.94
C ARG A 229 -16.43 10.68 8.50
N SER A 230 -16.31 10.43 7.21
CA SER A 230 -15.08 9.86 6.66
C SER A 230 -14.68 10.52 5.35
N GLU A 231 -13.39 10.77 5.19
CA GLU A 231 -12.80 11.01 3.88
C GLU A 231 -12.39 9.67 3.28
N LYS A 232 -12.88 9.36 2.08
CA LYS A 232 -12.57 8.12 1.36
C LYS A 232 -11.98 8.43 0.00
N LEU A 233 -10.93 7.71 -0.36
CA LEU A 233 -10.31 7.79 -1.68
C LEU A 233 -10.02 6.38 -2.19
N THR A 234 -10.43 6.11 -3.42
CA THR A 234 -10.23 4.82 -4.10
C THR A 234 -9.33 5.01 -5.31
N VAL A 235 -8.35 4.13 -5.47
CA VAL A 235 -7.46 4.05 -6.65
C VAL A 235 -7.54 2.64 -7.22
N SER A 236 -7.69 2.54 -8.54
CA SER A 236 -7.62 1.27 -9.27
C SER A 236 -6.16 0.86 -9.51
N TYR A 237 -5.90 -0.43 -9.76
CA TYR A 237 -4.55 -0.87 -10.14
C TYR A 237 -4.00 -0.12 -11.37
N SER A 238 -4.81 0.12 -12.40
CA SER A 238 -4.38 0.86 -13.59
C SER A 238 -3.96 2.29 -13.25
N GLU A 239 -4.75 2.99 -12.43
CA GLU A 239 -4.41 4.34 -11.97
C GLU A 239 -3.16 4.34 -11.08
N TYR A 240 -2.99 3.32 -10.22
CA TYR A 240 -1.75 3.12 -9.46
C TYR A 240 -0.53 3.01 -10.39
N CYS A 241 -0.61 2.21 -11.46
CA CYS A 241 0.47 2.10 -12.44
C CYS A 241 0.78 3.44 -13.13
N GLU A 242 -0.24 4.18 -13.54
CA GLU A 242 -0.09 5.51 -14.14
C GLU A 242 0.60 6.51 -13.21
N LEU A 243 0.20 6.53 -11.93
CA LEU A 243 0.80 7.38 -10.90
C LEU A 243 2.26 7.00 -10.62
N LYS A 244 2.61 5.71 -10.66
CA LYS A 244 3.99 5.25 -10.47
C LYS A 244 4.88 5.60 -11.65
N ASN A 245 4.38 5.45 -12.87
CA ASN A 245 5.11 5.78 -14.09
C ASN A 245 5.38 7.30 -14.17
N SER A 246 4.38 8.12 -13.83
CA SER A 246 4.51 9.59 -13.86
C SER A 246 5.62 10.07 -12.91
N ARG A 247 5.66 9.54 -11.68
CA ARG A 247 6.72 9.87 -10.69
C ARG A 247 8.12 9.46 -11.14
N GLN A 248 8.24 8.33 -11.84
CA GLN A 248 9.54 7.89 -12.36
C GLN A 248 10.04 8.82 -13.47
N GLN A 249 9.15 9.27 -14.36
CA GLN A 249 9.50 10.23 -15.41
C GLN A 249 9.90 11.60 -14.84
N GLU A 250 9.19 12.10 -13.83
CA GLU A 250 9.55 13.35 -13.13
C GLU A 250 10.92 13.24 -12.43
N ALA A 251 11.18 12.14 -11.73
CA ALA A 251 12.46 11.90 -11.08
C ALA A 251 13.62 11.75 -12.09
N ASP A 252 13.36 11.18 -13.26
CA ASP A 252 14.36 11.03 -14.32
C ASP A 252 14.59 12.32 -15.11
N TYR A 253 13.57 13.19 -15.23
CA TYR A 253 13.71 14.53 -15.81
C TYR A 253 14.48 15.45 -14.87
N SER A 254 14.14 15.49 -13.59
CA SER A 254 14.82 16.32 -12.59
C SER A 254 16.30 15.96 -12.41
N ARG A 255 16.69 14.69 -12.62
CA ARG A 255 18.11 14.28 -12.61
C ARG A 255 18.91 14.71 -13.83
N LYS A 256 18.25 15.06 -14.95
CA LYS A 256 18.94 15.54 -16.17
C LYS A 256 19.29 17.03 -16.07
N ASP A 257 18.54 17.81 -15.30
CA ASP A 257 18.80 19.24 -15.09
C ASP A 257 19.96 19.52 -14.11
N ASP A 258 20.39 18.51 -13.34
CA ASP A 258 21.54 18.59 -12.43
C ASP A 258 22.89 18.21 -13.09
N LEU A 259 22.92 17.93 -14.40
CA LEU A 259 24.19 17.68 -15.11
C LEU A 259 24.85 19.02 -15.50
N PRO A 260 26.11 19.29 -15.11
CA PRO A 260 26.84 20.44 -15.62
C PRO A 260 26.96 20.32 -17.14
N THR A 261 26.41 21.28 -17.89
CA THR A 261 26.67 21.46 -19.32
C THR A 261 28.15 21.72 -19.54
N THR A 262 28.96 20.66 -19.65
CA THR A 262 30.29 20.76 -20.22
C THR A 262 30.13 20.91 -21.74
N SER A 263 30.11 22.17 -22.15
CA SER A 263 30.13 22.58 -23.55
C SER A 263 31.42 22.04 -24.21
N LYS A 264 31.36 20.85 -24.82
CA LYS A 264 32.43 20.36 -25.69
C LYS A 264 32.42 21.19 -26.97
N LYS A 265 33.20 22.27 -26.98
CA LYS A 265 33.60 22.94 -28.24
C LYS A 265 34.44 21.96 -29.05
N SER A 266 33.85 21.49 -30.15
CA SER A 266 34.53 20.75 -31.20
C SER A 266 35.56 21.64 -31.87
N ASN A 267 36.84 21.43 -31.57
CA ASN A 267 37.95 21.96 -32.37
C ASN A 267 38.49 20.86 -33.26
N ARG A 268 38.08 20.90 -34.52
CA ARG A 268 38.60 20.11 -35.62
C ARG A 268 39.99 20.65 -35.98
N ILE A 269 41.05 19.95 -35.58
CA ILE A 269 42.41 20.18 -36.09
C ILE A 269 42.75 19.02 -37.04
N LYS A 270 43.04 19.36 -38.30
CA LYS A 270 43.66 18.47 -39.30
C LYS A 270 45.18 18.52 -39.12
N ALA A 271 45.84 17.36 -39.00
CA ALA A 271 47.23 17.09 -39.41
C ALA A 271 47.44 15.57 -39.34
N THR A 272 47.49 14.87 -40.47
CA THR A 272 48.71 14.47 -41.23
C THR A 272 49.45 13.30 -40.57
N ILE A 273 49.53 12.23 -41.36
CA ILE A 273 50.10 10.91 -41.09
C ILE A 273 51.62 10.99 -40.93
N THR A 274 52.14 10.36 -39.87
CA THR A 274 53.52 9.84 -39.85
C THR A 274 53.48 8.41 -39.32
N VAL A 275 53.87 7.48 -40.18
CA VAL A 275 54.08 6.06 -39.88
C VAL A 275 55.45 5.91 -39.24
N ALA A 276 55.54 5.22 -38.10
CA ALA A 276 56.78 4.63 -37.62
C ALA A 276 56.46 3.30 -36.93
N SER A 277 56.98 2.24 -37.54
CA SER A 277 57.07 0.88 -37.04
C SER A 277 57.89 0.80 -35.75
N TYR A 278 57.51 -0.08 -34.82
CA TYR A 278 58.51 -0.85 -34.05
C TYR A 278 57.92 -2.18 -33.59
N ASP A 279 58.76 -3.19 -33.69
CA ASP A 279 58.47 -4.62 -33.68
C ASP A 279 59.00 -5.27 -32.39
N SER A 280 58.39 -6.41 -32.05
CA SER A 280 58.99 -7.60 -31.44
C SER A 280 59.13 -7.80 -29.91
N GLN A 281 58.36 -8.81 -29.46
CA GLN A 281 58.79 -10.10 -28.86
C GLN A 281 58.91 -10.30 -27.33
N LYS A 282 58.13 -11.31 -26.87
CA LYS A 282 58.39 -12.44 -25.92
C LYS A 282 58.86 -12.12 -24.49
N THR A 283 58.45 -12.82 -23.43
CA THR A 283 58.53 -14.28 -23.18
C THR A 283 57.57 -14.78 -22.08
N ASP A 284 57.25 -16.08 -22.14
CA ASP A 284 56.65 -16.93 -21.11
C ASP A 284 57.43 -17.00 -19.77
N ALA A 285 56.74 -17.39 -18.69
CA ALA A 285 57.01 -18.59 -17.89
C ALA A 285 56.87 -18.43 -16.35
N ASP A 286 56.38 -19.55 -15.77
CA ASP A 286 56.56 -20.09 -14.40
C ASP A 286 55.70 -19.54 -13.25
N LEU A 287 54.72 -20.32 -12.74
CA LEU A 287 54.81 -21.54 -11.90
C LEU A 287 55.10 -21.26 -10.41
N ASN A 288 54.01 -21.33 -9.63
CA ASN A 288 53.81 -22.19 -8.46
C ASN A 288 54.79 -22.08 -7.27
N LYS A 289 54.27 -21.68 -6.09
CA LYS A 289 54.68 -22.00 -4.69
C LYS A 289 53.89 -21.04 -3.77
N HIS A 290 53.38 -21.36 -2.59
CA HIS A 290 53.47 -22.54 -1.74
C HIS A 290 52.23 -22.62 -0.83
N GLN A 291 51.97 -23.84 -0.38
CA GLN A 291 51.08 -24.24 0.70
C GLN A 291 51.44 -23.69 2.09
N ASN A 292 50.42 -23.69 2.96
CA ASN A 292 50.43 -24.06 4.38
C ASN A 292 51.05 -23.14 5.45
N TYR A 293 50.15 -22.55 6.25
CA TYR A 293 50.18 -22.50 7.73
C TYR A 293 48.71 -22.63 8.17
N GLY A 294 48.25 -23.41 9.15
CA GLY A 294 48.94 -24.05 10.27
C GLY A 294 48.26 -23.67 11.59
N LYS A 295 47.15 -24.36 11.93
CA LYS A 295 46.64 -24.76 13.27
C LYS A 295 46.48 -23.77 14.46
N SER A 296 45.40 -24.08 15.21
CA SER A 296 45.13 -23.83 16.65
C SER A 296 44.60 -22.42 17.01
N LYS A 297 43.59 -22.25 17.88
CA LYS A 297 43.31 -22.98 19.14
C LYS A 297 41.81 -23.12 19.43
N ASN A 298 41.47 -24.28 20.02
CA ASN A 298 40.31 -24.48 20.88
C ASN A 298 40.46 -23.69 22.18
N TYR A 299 39.36 -23.14 22.69
CA TYR A 299 39.15 -23.01 24.14
C TYR A 299 37.76 -23.59 24.45
N ASN A 300 37.78 -24.57 25.33
CA ASN A 300 36.63 -25.24 25.91
C ASN A 300 36.65 -24.81 27.39
N GLU A 301 35.53 -24.34 27.93
CA GLU A 301 35.33 -24.39 29.38
C GLU A 301 33.86 -24.70 29.67
N GLN A 302 33.67 -25.95 30.09
CA GLN A 302 32.53 -26.42 30.88
C GLN A 302 32.63 -25.76 32.26
N THR A 303 31.53 -25.55 33.00
CA THR A 303 31.02 -26.60 33.88
C THR A 303 29.71 -26.18 34.55
N HIS A 304 28.80 -27.17 34.62
CA HIS A 304 27.95 -27.59 35.76
C HIS A 304 27.15 -26.55 36.56
N ASN A 305 25.97 -26.83 37.12
CA ASN A 305 24.99 -27.92 37.16
C ASN A 305 23.99 -27.42 38.21
N THR A 306 22.69 -27.72 38.08
CA THR A 306 21.84 -28.31 39.13
C THR A 306 20.35 -28.06 38.88
N ARG A 307 19.63 -29.09 39.29
CA ARG A 307 18.24 -29.48 39.09
C ARG A 307 17.54 -29.30 40.43
N SER A 308 16.31 -28.77 40.49
CA SER A 308 15.22 -29.29 41.36
C SER A 308 13.99 -28.35 41.47
N SER A 309 12.89 -28.84 40.89
CA SER A 309 11.52 -28.99 41.44
C SER A 309 10.73 -27.87 42.17
N SER A 310 9.47 -27.78 41.70
CA SER A 310 8.19 -27.73 42.43
C SER A 310 7.59 -26.38 42.88
N GLY A 311 6.33 -26.15 42.50
CA GLY A 311 5.47 -25.10 43.05
C GLY A 311 4.11 -25.00 42.33
N ARG A 312 3.04 -25.42 43.02
CA ARG A 312 1.62 -25.44 42.64
C ARG A 312 1.02 -24.03 42.43
N ARG A 313 -0.06 -23.91 41.65
CA ARG A 313 -1.34 -23.33 42.15
C ARG A 313 -2.53 -23.61 41.22
N CYS A 314 -3.62 -24.10 41.83
CA CYS A 314 -4.98 -24.02 41.33
C CYS A 314 -5.63 -22.75 41.90
N GLU A 315 -6.44 -22.06 41.09
CA GLU A 315 -7.81 -21.56 41.36
C GLU A 315 -8.32 -20.86 40.09
#